data_AF-A0A1C0BYG6-F1
#
_entry.id   AF-A0A1C0BYG6-F1
#
_cell.length_a   1.000
_cell.length_b   1.000
_cell.length_c   1.000
_cell.angle_alpha   90.00
_cell.angle_beta   90.00
_cell.angle_gamma   90.00
#
_symmetry.space_group_name_H-M   'P 1'
#
loop_
_entity.id
_entity.type
_entity.pdbx_description
1 polymer ?
#
loop_
_entity_poly.entity_id
_entity_poly.type
_entity_poly.pdbx_seq_one_letter_code
_entity_poly.pdbx_strand_id
1 'polypeptide(L)' 'MNDKKKPLIRFSGFTDDWEQRKLGKVVNIRSGWSPSEFITSESQDSEPYIKVDDLNYSARIQDRSIWNVKPHER' A
#
# COMPACT_ATOMS: atom_id res chain seq x y z
N MET A 1 11.64 36.22 -2.02
CA MET A 1 12.04 34.88 -1.54
C MET A 1 10.83 33.99 -1.71
N ASN A 2 10.91 32.94 -2.51
CA ASN A 2 9.78 32.02 -2.66
C ASN A 2 9.51 31.35 -1.32
N ASP A 3 8.29 31.50 -0.78
CA ASP A 3 7.83 30.74 0.37
C ASP A 3 7.94 29.25 0.02
N LYS A 4 8.99 28.59 0.48
CA LYS A 4 9.30 27.18 0.15
C LYS A 4 8.17 26.21 0.50
N LYS A 5 7.24 26.64 1.37
CA LYS A 5 6.06 25.88 1.81
C LYS A 5 4.84 26.05 0.91
N LYS A 6 4.89 26.97 -0.08
CA LYS A 6 3.85 27.15 -1.10
C LYS A 6 4.33 26.66 -2.47
N PRO A 7 3.96 25.43 -2.91
CA PRO A 7 4.10 25.02 -4.29
C PRO A 7 3.51 26.04 -5.26
N LEU A 8 4.21 26.22 -6.38
CA LEU A 8 3.85 27.18 -7.43
C LEU A 8 2.58 26.78 -8.20
N ILE A 9 2.28 25.48 -8.26
CA ILE A 9 1.11 24.93 -8.94
C ILE A 9 0.26 24.17 -7.91
N ARG A 10 -1.03 24.49 -7.85
CA ARG A 10 -2.00 23.88 -6.93
C ARG A 10 -3.38 23.79 -7.56
N PHE A 11 -4.17 22.85 -7.08
CA PHE A 11 -5.61 22.82 -7.36
C PHE A 11 -6.29 24.00 -6.67
N SER A 12 -7.33 24.56 -7.32
CA SER A 12 -8.12 25.66 -6.74
C SER A 12 -8.70 25.26 -5.39
N GLY A 13 -8.68 26.19 -4.42
CA GLY A 13 -9.16 25.95 -3.05
C GLY A 13 -8.12 25.37 -2.08
N PHE A 14 -6.93 24.95 -2.54
CA PHE A 14 -5.86 24.45 -1.67
C PHE A 14 -4.73 25.48 -1.53
N THR A 15 -4.99 26.62 -0.89
CA THR A 15 -4.06 27.76 -0.82
C THR A 15 -3.12 27.76 0.38
N ASP A 16 -3.37 26.91 1.36
CA ASP A 16 -2.62 26.87 2.62
C ASP A 16 -1.20 26.33 2.46
N ASP A 17 -0.32 26.75 3.37
CA ASP A 17 1.07 26.30 3.43
C ASP A 17 1.16 24.79 3.69
N TRP A 18 2.13 24.13 3.06
CA TRP A 18 2.49 22.78 3.47
C TRP A 18 3.11 22.80 4.86
N GLU A 19 2.66 21.86 5.68
CA GLU A 19 3.24 21.57 6.99
C GLU A 19 3.89 20.19 6.98
N GLN A 20 5.03 20.06 7.65
CA GLN A 20 5.67 18.77 7.85
C GLN A 20 4.97 18.03 9.00
N ARG A 21 4.45 16.84 8.73
CA ARG A 21 3.87 15.96 9.75
C ARG A 21 4.57 14.61 9.80
N LYS A 22 4.64 14.00 10.99
CA LYS A 22 5.12 12.62 11.17
C LYS A 22 4.03 11.67 10.69
N LEU A 23 4.37 10.72 9.81
CA LEU A 23 3.43 9.75 9.25
C LEU A 23 2.64 8.99 10.33
N GLY A 24 3.32 8.49 11.37
CA GLY A 24 2.67 7.79 12.49
C GLY A 24 1.73 8.63 13.36
N LYS A 25 1.61 9.95 13.14
CA LYS A 25 0.58 10.79 13.77
C LYS A 25 -0.71 10.87 12.97
N VAL A 26 -0.69 10.52 11.68
CA VAL A 26 -1.84 10.65 10.78
C VAL A 26 -2.36 9.31 10.28
N VAL A 27 -1.58 8.23 10.41
CA VAL A 27 -1.99 6.87 10.06
C VAL A 27 -1.56 5.86 11.12
N ASN A 28 -2.28 4.74 11.21
CA ASN A 28 -1.87 3.56 11.96
C ASN A 28 -0.91 2.73 11.10
N ILE A 29 0.31 2.50 11.59
CA ILE A 29 1.32 1.70 10.89
C ILE A 29 1.24 0.27 11.41
N ARG A 30 1.04 -0.69 10.52
CA ARG A 30 1.04 -2.13 10.82
C ARG A 30 2.03 -2.85 9.92
N SER A 31 2.73 -3.82 10.47
CA SER A 31 3.51 -4.77 9.68
C SER A 31 2.57 -5.75 8.97
N GLY A 32 2.99 -6.24 7.81
CA GLY A 32 2.35 -7.38 7.18
C GLY A 32 2.57 -8.67 7.97
N TRP A 33 1.75 -9.68 7.68
CA TRP A 33 1.95 -11.04 8.14
C TRP A 33 2.84 -11.80 7.15
N SER A 34 3.70 -12.70 7.65
CA SER A 34 4.53 -13.56 6.80
C SER A 34 4.12 -15.02 7.02
N PRO A 35 3.54 -15.71 6.02
CA PRO A 35 3.24 -17.13 6.10
C PRO A 35 4.52 -17.96 6.22
N SER A 36 4.41 -19.11 6.88
CA SER A 36 5.45 -20.16 6.84
C SER A 36 5.35 -21.02 5.58
N GLU A 37 4.18 -21.09 4.95
CA GLU A 37 3.91 -21.91 3.77
C GLU A 37 3.15 -21.13 2.70
N PHE A 38 3.52 -21.37 1.44
CA PHE A 38 2.83 -20.83 0.27
C PHE A 38 2.21 -21.97 -0.52
N ILE A 39 1.03 -21.72 -1.08
CA ILE A 39 0.32 -22.62 -1.98
C ILE A 39 0.37 -22.02 -3.37
N THR A 40 0.81 -22.80 -4.36
CA THR A 40 0.92 -22.36 -5.76
C THR A 40 -0.31 -22.73 -6.59
N SER A 41 -1.16 -23.64 -6.11
CA SER A 41 -2.45 -23.96 -6.71
C SER A 41 -3.57 -23.15 -6.07
N GLU A 42 -4.32 -22.41 -6.88
CA GLU A 42 -5.55 -21.76 -6.42
C GLU A 42 -6.57 -22.82 -5.97
N SER A 43 -7.08 -22.66 -4.75
CA SER A 43 -8.20 -23.43 -4.22
C SER A 43 -9.24 -22.46 -3.68
N GLN A 44 -10.49 -22.91 -3.52
CA GLN A 44 -11.57 -22.06 -3.00
C GLN A 44 -11.25 -21.47 -1.62
N ASP A 45 -10.40 -22.15 -0.85
CA ASP A 45 -10.01 -21.76 0.50
C ASP A 45 -8.67 -21.01 0.54
N SER A 46 -8.08 -20.61 -0.60
CA SER A 46 -6.80 -19.90 -0.60
C SER A 46 -6.97 -18.41 -0.85
N GLU A 47 -6.23 -17.59 -0.11
CA GLU A 47 -6.19 -16.13 -0.30
C GLU A 47 -4.90 -15.71 -1.02
N PRO A 48 -4.95 -14.69 -1.91
CA PRO A 48 -3.76 -14.21 -2.59
C PRO A 48 -2.83 -13.51 -1.60
N TYR A 49 -1.55 -13.86 -1.64
CA TYR A 49 -0.48 -13.21 -0.87
C TYR A 49 0.33 -12.29 -1.78
N ILE A 50 0.00 -11.00 -1.79
CA ILE A 50 0.64 -10.01 -2.65
C ILE A 50 2.08 -9.78 -2.21
N LYS A 51 3.04 -10.07 -3.10
CA LYS A 51 4.46 -9.78 -2.92
C LYS A 51 4.85 -8.50 -3.64
N VAL A 52 6.03 -7.98 -3.30
CA VAL A 52 6.61 -6.81 -3.97
C VAL A 52 6.75 -7.05 -5.47
N ASP A 53 7.11 -8.26 -5.89
CA ASP A 53 7.25 -8.62 -7.30
C ASP A 53 5.94 -8.48 -8.09
N ASP A 54 4.79 -8.72 -7.44
CA ASP A 54 3.47 -8.56 -8.05
C ASP A 54 3.16 -7.08 -8.35
N LEU A 55 3.78 -6.15 -7.60
CA LEU A 55 3.57 -4.70 -7.79
C LEU A 55 4.37 -4.13 -8.96
N ASN A 56 5.45 -4.79 -9.39
CA ASN A 56 6.32 -4.30 -10.46
C ASN A 56 5.61 -4.22 -11.81
N TYR A 57 4.57 -5.03 -12.02
CA TYR A 57 3.84 -5.14 -13.28
C TYR A 57 2.33 -4.88 -13.12
N SER A 58 1.92 -4.25 -12.02
CA SER A 58 0.51 -4.07 -11.69
C SER A 58 -0.15 -2.94 -12.50
N ALA A 59 -1.32 -3.21 -13.09
CA ALA A 59 -2.15 -2.22 -13.75
C ALA A 59 -2.98 -1.44 -12.72
N ARG A 60 -2.33 -0.56 -11.95
CA ARG A 60 -2.91 0.34 -10.92
C ARG A 60 -3.52 -0.37 -9.70
N ILE A 61 -4.11 -1.56 -9.84
CA ILE A 61 -4.71 -2.36 -8.78
C ILE A 61 -4.11 -3.77 -8.88
N GLN A 62 -3.63 -4.27 -7.74
CA GLN A 62 -3.16 -5.65 -7.60
C GLN A 62 -4.12 -6.44 -6.72
N ASP A 63 -4.87 -7.34 -7.32
CA ASP A 63 -5.85 -8.22 -6.65
C ASP A 63 -5.51 -9.71 -6.82
N ARG A 64 -4.41 -10.03 -7.51
CA ARG A 64 -3.97 -11.40 -7.79
C ARG A 64 -2.52 -11.61 -7.42
N SER A 65 -2.15 -12.84 -7.12
CA SER A 65 -0.74 -13.25 -7.01
C SER A 65 -0.64 -14.72 -7.41
N ILE A 66 0.51 -15.12 -7.94
CA ILE A 66 0.84 -16.55 -8.11
C ILE A 66 1.08 -17.23 -6.75
N TRP A 67 1.23 -16.44 -5.70
CA TRP A 67 1.40 -16.90 -4.34
C TRP A 67 0.07 -16.82 -3.61
N ASN A 68 -0.40 -17.96 -3.12
CA ASN A 68 -1.56 -18.04 -2.26
C ASN A 68 -1.17 -18.57 -0.88
N VAL A 69 -2.03 -18.31 0.11
CA VAL A 69 -1.87 -18.77 1.49
C VAL A 69 -3.19 -19.35 1.98
N LYS A 70 -3.13 -20.22 2.99
CA LYS A 70 -4.35 -20.54 3.75
C LYS A 70 -4.83 -19.27 4.47
N PRO A 71 -6.13 -19.10 4.69
CA PRO A 71 -6.66 -17.94 5.38
C PRO A 71 -6.08 -17.94 6.78
N HIS A 72 -5.52 -16.81 7.19
CA HIS A 72 -5.04 -16.66 8.55
C HIS A 72 -6.27 -16.55 9.47
N GLU A 73 -6.43 -17.48 10.41
CA GLU A 73 -7.41 -17.32 11.50
C GLU A 73 -7.08 -16.01 12.23
N ARG A 74 -7.97 -15.02 12.12
CA ARG A 74 -7.82 -13.69 12.73
C ARG A 74 -8.29 -13.67 14.17
#